data_AF-A0A3C2B6V5-F1
#
_entry.id   AF-A0A3C2B6V5-F1
#
_cell.length_a   1.000
_cell.length_b   1.000
_cell.length_c   1.000
_cell.angle_alpha   90.00
_cell.angle_beta   90.00
_cell.angle_gamma   90.00
#
_symmetry.space_group_name_H-M   'P 1'
#
loop_
_entity.id
_entity.type
_entity.pdbx_description
1 polymer ?
#
loop_
_entity_poly.entity_id
_entity_poly.type
_entity_poly.pdbx_seq_one_letter_code
_entity_poly.pdbx_strand_id
1 'polypeptide(L)'
;MNATTIKVACLGLFFGFCVSMVGFGDFGELNAMFTFQDLRMLGAFAGGVGVAAVGFALLDRTRPSRIRIHKGVVPGAVLFGTGWAVSGGCPAIPLVQVGAGYLPALVTLAGVAAGMLAYRRLNARYLHIDAGSCGI
;
A
#
# COMPACT_ATOMS: atom_id res chain seq x y z
N MET A 1 13.78 -2.88 -24.90
CA MET A 1 13.42 -2.34 -23.58
C MET A 1 12.99 -0.90 -23.76
N ASN A 2 11.74 -0.56 -23.45
CA ASN A 2 11.24 0.80 -23.68
C ASN A 2 11.79 1.75 -22.60
N ALA A 3 12.10 2.99 -22.97
CA ALA A 3 12.60 4.01 -22.04
C ALA A 3 11.69 4.21 -20.82
N THR A 4 10.38 3.96 -20.99
CA THR A 4 9.38 3.98 -19.92
C THR A 4 9.64 2.90 -18.86
N THR A 5 10.03 1.68 -19.26
CA THR A 5 10.31 0.58 -18.33
C THR A 5 11.54 0.88 -17.47
N ILE A 6 12.57 1.50 -18.06
CA ILE A 6 13.78 1.92 -17.34
C ILE A 6 13.45 3.00 -16.32
N LYS A 7 12.64 4.01 -16.71
CA LYS A 7 12.20 5.08 -15.79
C LYS A 7 11.40 4.54 -14.60
N VAL A 8 10.47 3.62 -14.84
CA VAL A 8 9.65 3.00 -13.78
C VAL A 8 10.50 2.11 -12.87
N ALA A 9 11.42 1.33 -13.43
CA ALA A 9 12.33 0.50 -12.66
C ALA A 9 13.27 1.35 -11.76
N CYS A 10 13.86 2.42 -12.31
CA CYS A 10 14.68 3.35 -11.53
C CYS A 10 13.89 4.04 -10.41
N LEU A 11 12.65 4.46 -10.67
CA LEU A 11 11.79 5.07 -9.66
C LEU A 11 11.44 4.07 -8.54
N GLY A 12 11.12 2.82 -8.90
CA GLY A 12 10.84 1.76 -7.93
C GLY A 12 12.05 1.40 -7.07
N LEU A 13 13.23 1.31 -7.68
CA LEU A 13 14.50 1.10 -6.95
C LEU A 13 14.81 2.25 -6.01
N PHE A 14 14.64 3.49 -6.46
CA PHE A 14 14.84 4.68 -5.62
C PHE A 14 13.87 4.71 -4.44
N PHE A 15 12.58 4.43 -4.68
CA PHE A 15 11.58 4.34 -3.64
C PHE A 15 11.91 3.24 -2.62
N GLY A 16 12.27 2.04 -3.08
CA GLY A 16 12.68 0.94 -2.21
C GLY A 16 13.94 1.28 -1.40
N PHE A 17 14.93 1.93 -2.00
CA PHE A 17 16.13 2.39 -1.30
C PHE A 17 15.80 3.40 -0.20
N CYS A 18 14.96 4.40 -0.48
CA CYS A 18 14.51 5.36 0.52
C CYS A 18 13.78 4.68 1.68
N VAL A 19 12.84 3.76 1.40
CA VAL A 19 12.07 3.07 2.44
C VAL A 19 12.95 2.17 3.30
N SER A 20 13.90 1.45 2.69
CA SER A 20 14.88 0.64 3.43
C SER A 20 15.79 1.46 4.33
N MET A 21 16.21 2.66 3.89
CA MET A 21 17.02 3.57 4.71
C MET A 21 16.25 4.14 5.91
N VAL A 22 14.93 4.24 5.84
CA VAL A 22 14.10 4.77 6.93
C VAL A 22 13.81 3.73 8.02
N GLY A 23 14.10 2.44 7.80
CA GLY A 23 13.95 1.40 8.83
C GLY A 23 12.55 0.80 8.93
N PHE A 24 11.60 1.21 8.07
CA PHE A 24 10.22 0.66 8.01
C PHE A 24 10.12 -0.86 7.72
N GLY A 25 11.25 -1.56 7.62
CA GLY A 25 11.31 -3.02 7.48
C GLY A 25 11.05 -3.78 8.79
N ASP A 26 11.17 -3.15 9.96
CA ASP A 26 10.97 -3.84 11.24
C ASP A 26 9.57 -3.60 11.84
N PHE A 27 8.95 -4.68 12.29
CA PHE A 27 7.60 -4.67 12.87
C PHE A 27 7.56 -4.00 14.25
N GLY A 28 8.65 -4.07 15.01
CA GLY A 28 8.78 -3.49 16.33
C GLY A 28 8.83 -1.96 16.28
N GLU A 29 9.49 -1.38 15.29
CA GLU A 29 9.52 0.07 15.07
C GLU A 29 8.13 0.61 14.69
N LEU A 30 7.38 -0.13 13.85
CA LEU A 30 5.99 0.21 13.53
C LEU A 30 5.07 0.14 14.75
N ASN A 31 5.24 -0.84 15.63
CA ASN A 31 4.47 -0.91 16.89
C ASN A 31 4.83 0.23 17.85
N ALA A 32 6.11 0.62 17.91
CA ALA A 32 6.58 1.76 18.70
C ALA A 32 6.01 3.09 18.19
N MET A 33 5.77 3.22 16.89
CA MET A 33 5.07 4.37 16.29
C MET A 33 3.62 4.47 16.80
N PHE A 34 2.87 3.36 16.84
CA PHE A 34 1.48 3.35 17.36
C PHE A 34 1.40 3.56 18.87
N THR A 35 2.45 3.21 19.60
CA THR A 35 2.57 3.40 21.05
C THR A 35 3.09 4.80 21.41
N PHE A 36 3.28 5.69 20.42
CA PHE A 36 3.82 7.05 20.58
C PHE A 36 5.19 7.10 21.28
N GLN A 37 5.97 6.01 21.23
CA GLN A 37 7.31 5.97 21.83
C GLN A 37 8.35 6.65 20.93
N ASP A 38 8.14 6.63 19.61
CA ASP A 38 9.06 7.23 18.64
C ASP A 38 8.36 8.29 17.75
N LEU A 39 8.41 9.55 18.20
CA LEU A 39 7.84 10.68 17.45
C LEU A 39 8.56 10.94 16.13
N ARG A 40 9.82 10.49 15.98
CA ARG A 40 10.60 10.68 14.75
C ARG A 40 9.99 9.90 13.59
N MET A 41 9.64 8.64 13.84
CA MET A 41 9.07 7.76 12.82
C MET A 41 7.63 8.17 12.45
N LEU A 42 6.85 8.60 13.44
CA LEU A 42 5.53 9.20 13.23
C LEU A 42 5.62 10.48 12.38
N GLY A 43 6.60 11.34 12.66
CA GLY A 43 6.86 12.56 11.89
C GLY A 43 7.30 12.27 10.45
N ALA A 44 8.12 11.25 10.23
CA ALA A 44 8.52 10.82 8.89
C ALA A 44 7.31 10.30 8.08
N PHE A 45 6.44 9.49 8.70
CA PHE A 45 5.21 9.01 8.07
C PHE A 45 4.24 10.16 7.76
N ALA A 46 3.94 11.02 8.75
CA ALA A 46 3.06 12.17 8.58
C ALA A 46 3.60 13.17 7.53
N GLY A 47 4.91 13.40 7.51
CA GLY A 47 5.59 14.21 6.51
C GLY A 47 5.46 13.62 5.11
N GLY A 48 5.66 12.31 4.96
CA GLY A 48 5.45 11.60 3.69
C GLY A 48 4.01 11.71 3.17
N VAL A 49 3.02 11.51 4.05
CA VAL A 49 1.60 11.70 3.73
C VAL A 49 1.31 13.16 3.34
N GLY A 50 1.88 14.12 4.05
CA GLY A 50 1.76 15.55 3.75
C GLY A 50 2.34 15.91 2.38
N VAL A 51 3.55 15.45 2.07
CA VAL A 51 4.19 15.68 0.76
C VAL A 51 3.38 15.02 -0.35
N ALA A 52 2.87 13.80 -0.14
CA ALA A 52 2.01 13.15 -1.12
C ALA A 52 0.69 13.92 -1.33
N ALA A 53 0.03 14.35 -0.25
CA ALA A 53 -1.20 15.13 -0.32
C ALA A 53 -1.00 16.47 -1.05
N VAL A 54 0.06 17.19 -0.72
CA VAL A 54 0.44 18.45 -1.41
C VAL A 54 0.80 18.18 -2.87
N GLY A 55 1.56 17.12 -3.15
CA GLY A 55 1.90 16.70 -4.50
C GLY A 55 0.67 16.40 -5.36
N PHE A 56 -0.29 15.63 -4.82
CA PHE A 56 -1.55 15.35 -5.49
C PHE A 56 -2.39 16.62 -5.67
N ALA A 57 -2.47 17.49 -4.65
CA ALA A 57 -3.20 18.75 -4.73
C ALA A 57 -2.62 19.71 -5.79
N LEU A 58 -1.29 19.77 -5.92
CA LEU A 58 -0.61 20.58 -6.93
C LEU A 58 -0.74 20.00 -8.34
N LEU A 59 -0.84 18.67 -8.45
CA LEU A 59 -0.93 17.95 -9.72
C LEU A 59 -2.37 17.77 -10.22
N ASP A 60 -3.38 18.20 -9.46
CA ASP A 60 -4.83 17.99 -9.70
C ASP A 60 -5.40 18.75 -10.93
N ARG A 61 -4.59 19.01 -11.95
CA ARG A 61 -4.97 19.76 -13.15
C ARG A 61 -5.64 18.89 -14.21
N THR A 62 -5.63 17.56 -14.08
CA THR A 62 -6.29 16.64 -15.04
C THR A 62 -6.94 15.46 -14.34
N ARG A 63 -8.11 15.74 -13.75
CA ARG A 63 -9.19 14.83 -13.33
C ARG A 63 -8.78 13.60 -12.51
N PRO A 64 -9.15 13.51 -11.21
CA PRO A 64 -9.28 12.21 -10.60
C PRO A 64 -10.33 11.46 -11.43
N SER A 65 -9.96 10.31 -12.00
CA SER A 65 -10.96 9.35 -12.51
C SER A 65 -12.04 9.28 -11.44
N ARG A 66 -13.30 9.65 -11.75
CA ARG A 66 -14.37 9.64 -10.74
C ARG A 66 -14.41 8.24 -10.15
N ILE A 67 -13.78 8.05 -9.00
CA ILE A 67 -13.85 6.81 -8.25
C ILE A 67 -15.31 6.78 -7.82
N ARG A 68 -16.14 6.05 -8.58
CA ARG A 68 -17.52 5.83 -8.19
C ARG A 68 -17.44 5.11 -6.85
N ILE A 69 -17.97 5.75 -5.82
CA ILE A 69 -17.99 5.17 -4.48
C ILE A 69 -19.11 4.13 -4.49
N HIS A 70 -18.76 2.86 -4.36
CA HIS A 70 -19.71 1.75 -4.28
C HIS A 70 -19.89 1.32 -2.84
N LYS A 71 -20.98 0.62 -2.55
CA LYS A 71 -21.30 0.13 -1.20
C LYS A 71 -20.22 -0.82 -0.64
N GLY A 72 -19.42 -1.45 -1.50
CA GLY A 72 -18.29 -2.29 -1.09
C GLY A 72 -17.02 -1.56 -0.67
N VAL A 73 -16.91 -0.24 -0.91
CA VAL A 73 -15.69 0.53 -0.58
C VAL A 73 -15.48 0.62 0.92
N VAL A 74 -16.53 0.90 1.68
CA VAL A 74 -16.46 1.03 3.15
C VAL A 74 -16.04 -0.29 3.83
N PRO A 75 -16.73 -1.43 3.62
CA PRO A 75 -16.32 -2.68 4.25
C PRO A 75 -14.94 -3.15 3.76
N GLY A 76 -14.60 -2.92 2.49
CA GLY A 76 -13.27 -3.22 1.97
C GLY A 76 -12.17 -2.37 2.62
N ALA A 77 -12.40 -1.06 2.79
CA ALA A 77 -11.45 -0.16 3.43
C ALA A 77 -11.25 -0.50 4.91
N VAL A 78 -12.32 -0.87 5.63
CA VAL A 78 -12.22 -1.32 7.02
C VAL A 78 -11.42 -2.62 7.10
N LEU A 79 -11.75 -3.64 6.29
CA LEU A 79 -11.05 -4.93 6.31
C LEU A 79 -9.56 -4.76 5.96
N PHE A 80 -9.27 -3.94 4.95
CA PHE A 80 -7.90 -3.64 4.53
C PHE A 80 -7.13 -2.85 5.60
N GLY A 81 -7.75 -1.83 6.20
CA GLY A 81 -7.16 -1.06 7.29
C GLY A 81 -6.89 -1.90 8.53
N THR A 82 -7.82 -2.78 8.92
CA THR A 82 -7.62 -3.72 10.03
C THR A 82 -6.50 -4.72 9.73
N GLY A 83 -6.44 -5.22 8.49
CA GLY A 83 -5.36 -6.12 8.05
C GLY A 83 -4.00 -5.43 8.11
N TRP A 84 -3.92 -4.17 7.69
CA TRP A 84 -2.71 -3.35 7.80
C TRP A 84 -2.26 -3.15 9.26
N ALA A 85 -3.20 -2.84 10.16
CA ALA A 85 -2.91 -2.65 11.59
C ALA A 85 -2.40 -3.94 12.26
N VAL A 86 -2.98 -5.09 11.93
CA VAL A 86 -2.55 -6.40 12.47
C VAL A 86 -1.23 -6.85 11.85
N SER A 87 -1.04 -6.59 10.55
CA SER A 87 0.13 -7.03 9.80
C SER A 87 1.30 -6.03 9.89
N GLY A 88 1.16 -4.94 10.66
CA GLY A 88 2.23 -4.00 10.99
C GLY A 88 3.08 -3.54 9.81
N GLY A 89 2.52 -3.50 8.60
CA GLY A 89 3.31 -3.38 7.37
C GLY A 89 2.46 -2.95 6.20
N CYS A 90 2.80 -1.80 5.62
CA CYS A 90 2.14 -1.28 4.41
C CYS A 90 2.37 -2.25 3.24
N PRO A 91 1.44 -2.39 2.26
CA PRO A 91 1.65 -3.26 1.08
C PRO A 91 2.98 -3.02 0.36
N ALA A 92 3.58 -1.83 0.50
CA ALA A 92 4.90 -1.52 -0.04
C ALA A 92 6.06 -2.23 0.71
N ILE A 93 5.93 -2.47 2.01
CA ILE A 93 6.99 -3.05 2.85
C ILE A 93 7.32 -4.50 2.45
N PRO A 94 6.35 -5.40 2.22
CA PRO A 94 6.64 -6.73 1.70
C PRO A 94 7.37 -6.69 0.35
N LEU A 95 7.02 -5.75 -0.55
CA LEU A 95 7.71 -5.64 -1.84
C LEU A 95 9.18 -5.24 -1.67
N VAL A 96 9.47 -4.30 -0.77
CA VAL A 96 10.83 -3.86 -0.47
C VAL A 96 11.62 -4.94 0.28
N GLN A 97 11.00 -5.62 1.24
CA GLN A 97 11.62 -6.71 1.99
C GLN A 97 11.93 -7.95 1.12
N VAL A 98 11.08 -8.29 0.14
CA VAL A 98 11.39 -9.32 -0.85
C VAL A 98 12.63 -8.92 -1.66
N GLY A 99 12.76 -7.65 -2.03
CA GLY A 99 13.97 -7.12 -2.69
C GLY A 99 15.22 -7.14 -1.79
N ALA A 100 15.05 -7.07 -0.47
CA ALA A 100 16.13 -7.18 0.51
C ALA A 100 16.44 -8.63 0.94
N GLY A 101 15.74 -9.64 0.42
CA GLY A 101 15.96 -11.06 0.75
C GLY A 101 15.29 -11.56 2.04
N TYR A 102 14.31 -10.83 2.57
CA TYR A 102 13.60 -11.22 3.80
C TYR A 102 12.50 -12.27 3.50
N LEU A 103 12.71 -13.51 3.96
CA LEU A 103 11.76 -14.63 3.79
C LEU A 103 10.32 -14.37 4.29
N PRO A 104 10.09 -13.68 5.43
CA PRO A 104 8.74 -13.42 5.94
C PRO A 104 7.86 -12.60 4.98
N ALA A 105 8.47 -11.77 4.13
CA ALA A 105 7.75 -10.91 3.20
C ALA A 105 7.02 -11.69 2.10
N LEU A 106 7.53 -12.86 1.73
CA LEU A 106 6.88 -13.76 0.78
C LEU A 106 5.55 -14.30 1.32
N VAL A 107 5.46 -14.54 2.64
CA VAL A 107 4.24 -15.03 3.29
C VAL A 107 3.17 -13.94 3.28
N THR A 108 3.54 -12.70 3.60
CA THR A 108 2.62 -11.55 3.55
C THR A 108 2.16 -11.29 2.12
N LEU A 109 3.07 -11.35 1.14
CA LEU A 109 2.74 -11.16 -0.26
C LEU A 109 1.80 -12.27 -0.79
N ALA A 110 2.06 -13.52 -0.41
CA ALA A 110 1.18 -14.64 -0.71
C ALA A 110 -0.20 -14.48 -0.06
N GLY A 111 -0.27 -14.00 1.18
CA GLY A 111 -1.51 -13.68 1.88
C GLY A 111 -2.33 -12.60 1.17
N VAL A 112 -1.69 -11.52 0.72
CA VAL A 112 -2.34 -10.46 -0.07
C VAL A 112 -2.84 -11.00 -1.40
N ALA A 113 -2.03 -11.79 -2.12
CA ALA A 113 -2.43 -12.42 -3.38
C ALA A 113 -3.61 -13.39 -3.21
N ALA A 114 -3.56 -14.24 -2.18
CA ALA A 114 -4.63 -15.17 -1.85
C ALA A 114 -5.91 -14.43 -1.43
N GLY A 115 -5.80 -13.37 -0.62
CA GLY A 115 -6.92 -12.53 -0.21
C GLY A 115 -7.60 -11.85 -1.39
N MET A 116 -6.83 -11.27 -2.32
CA MET A 116 -7.37 -10.67 -3.55
C MET A 116 -8.08 -11.72 -4.42
N LEU A 117 -7.49 -12.91 -4.59
CA LEU A 117 -8.10 -13.98 -5.38
C LEU A 117 -9.38 -14.51 -4.73
N ALA A 118 -9.36 -14.70 -3.41
CA ALA A 118 -10.51 -15.16 -2.63
C ALA A 118 -11.65 -14.13 -2.71
N TYR A 119 -11.37 -12.84 -2.47
CA TYR A 119 -12.36 -11.78 -2.60
C TYR A 119 -12.93 -11.73 -4.03
N ARG A 120 -12.08 -11.85 -5.06
CA ARG A 120 -12.53 -11.84 -6.46
C ARG A 120 -13.46 -13.03 -6.76
N ARG A 121 -13.18 -14.23 -6.24
CA ARG A 121 -14.06 -15.40 -6.39
C ARG A 121 -15.35 -15.29 -5.57
N LEU A 122 -15.28 -14.80 -4.33
CA LEU A 122 -16.46 -14.57 -3.49
C LEU A 122 -17.36 -13.50 -4.07
N ASN A 123 -16.78 -12.42 -4.60
CA ASN A 123 -17.55 -11.36 -5.24
C ASN A 123 -18.26 -11.85 -6.51
N ALA A 124 -17.57 -12.67 -7.31
CA ALA A 124 -18.14 -13.26 -8.52
C ALA A 124 -19.24 -14.30 -8.24
N ARG A 125 -19.24 -14.96 -7.07
CA ARG A 125 -20.25 -15.98 -6.72
C ARG A 125 -21.40 -15.48 -5.85
N TYR A 126 -21.14 -14.60 -4.89
CA TYR A 126 -22.07 -14.29 -3.80
C TYR A 126 -22.40 -12.81 -3.68
N LEU A 127 -21.39 -11.95 -3.73
CA LEU A 127 -21.58 -10.56 -3.33
C LEU A 127 -22.04 -9.66 -4.48
N HIS A 128 -21.79 -10.03 -5.76
CA HIS A 128 -22.11 -9.25 -6.97
C HIS A 128 -21.92 -7.73 -6.76
N ILE A 129 -20.90 -7.34 -6.01
CA ILE A 129 -20.65 -5.93 -5.69
C ILE A 129 -20.12 -5.33 -6.97
N ASP A 130 -20.80 -4.29 -7.45
CA ASP A 130 -20.39 -3.51 -8.61
C ASP A 130 -18.90 -3.16 -8.51
N ALA A 131 -18.10 -3.73 -9.43
CA ALA A 131 -16.67 -3.46 -9.54
C ALA A 131 -16.37 -2.01 -9.94
N GLY A 132 -17.40 -1.26 -10.30
CA GLY A 132 -17.32 0.17 -10.38
C GLY A 132 -16.37 0.67 -11.45
N SER A 133 -15.29 1.33 -11.02
CA SER A 133 -14.27 1.87 -11.92
C SER A 133 -13.25 0.81 -12.38
N CYS A 134 -13.29 -0.41 -11.84
CA CYS A 134 -12.42 -1.53 -12.22
C CYS A 134 -12.96 -2.34 -13.42
N GLY A 135 -13.99 -1.86 -14.10
CA GLY A 135 -14.56 -2.47 -15.31
C GLY A 135 -14.03 -1.89 -16.61
N ILE A 136 -12.73 -1.59 -16.69
CA ILE A 136 -12.02 -1.33 -17.95
C ILE A 136 -11.26 -2.57 -18.41
#